data_AF-A0A7S7U5F7-F1
#
_entry.id   AF-A0A7S7U5F7-F1
#
_cell.length_a   1.000
_cell.length_b   1.000
_cell.length_c   1.000
_cell.angle_alpha   90.00
_cell.angle_beta   90.00
_cell.angle_gamma   90.00
#
_symmetry.space_group_name_H-M   'P 1'
#
loop_
_entity.id
_entity.type
_entity.pdbx_description
1 polymer ?
#
loop_
_entity_poly.entity_id
_entity_poly.type
_entity_poly.pdbx_seq_one_letter_code
_entity_poly.pdbx_strand_id
1 'polypeptide(L)'
;MDRFSFTECAKQTHSLRALFELLVNCATEEGFGEVAYGALNFVEPLRLAEYPPPTVAVKWPPDWCERYFKRKYHTIDPVVRRTPMLSRPFLWDQLANHYQLQPDERRVLDEAREAGLKHGMSVPLFGPLGRVSVVSFASPSDDVDPQDRIGHLNALASLFHTAHGEIARPCSSDGERKAALSQREIACMRWVADGKSSWEIGVILEISLNTVNFHIKNAMRKLGAINRIQAVAIAIRLNAL
;
A
#
# COMPACT_ATOMS: atom_id res chain seq x y z
N MET A 1 22.54 6.53 13.41
CA MET A 1 21.92 7.73 12.84
C MET A 1 20.65 8.04 13.62
N ASP A 2 20.45 9.26 14.12
CA ASP A 2 19.22 9.61 14.83
C ASP A 2 18.05 9.90 13.86
N ARG A 3 16.81 9.93 14.38
CA ARG A 3 15.60 10.22 13.57
C ARG A 3 15.68 11.54 12.81
N PHE A 4 16.31 12.56 13.40
CA PHE A 4 16.43 13.88 12.79
C PHE A 4 17.35 13.83 11.56
N SER A 5 18.44 13.10 11.65
CA SER A 5 19.38 12.89 10.56
C SER A 5 18.75 12.13 9.39
N PHE A 6 17.90 11.12 9.65
CA PHE A 6 17.14 10.46 8.58
C PHE A 6 16.22 11.45 7.84
N THR A 7 15.46 12.29 8.57
CA THR A 7 14.53 13.23 7.93
C THR A 7 15.24 14.25 7.04
N GLU A 8 16.40 14.75 7.46
CA GLU A 8 17.18 15.69 6.66
C GLU A 8 17.79 15.02 5.42
N CYS A 9 18.36 13.82 5.56
CA CYS A 9 18.89 13.06 4.43
C CYS A 9 17.79 12.64 3.45
N ALA A 10 16.61 12.27 3.93
CA ALA A 10 15.47 11.91 3.09
C ALA A 10 15.00 13.11 2.23
N LYS A 11 14.97 14.34 2.79
CA LYS A 11 14.63 15.57 2.05
C LYS A 11 15.64 15.92 0.96
N GLN A 12 16.91 15.61 1.19
CA GLN A 12 17.99 15.87 0.23
C GLN A 12 18.05 14.81 -0.89
N THR A 13 17.30 13.71 -0.74
CA THR A 13 17.32 12.61 -1.69
C THR A 13 16.23 12.80 -2.74
N HIS A 14 16.62 12.73 -4.02
CA HIS A 14 15.69 12.82 -5.17
C HIS A 14 15.52 11.49 -5.93
N SER A 15 16.08 10.40 -5.40
CA SER A 15 16.03 9.07 -6.01
C SER A 15 15.40 8.07 -5.05
N LEU A 16 14.40 7.30 -5.54
CA LEU A 16 13.77 6.24 -4.76
C LEU A 16 14.76 5.16 -4.31
N ARG A 17 15.77 4.88 -5.14
CA ARG A 17 16.83 3.92 -4.81
C ARG A 17 17.69 4.41 -3.64
N ALA A 18 18.18 5.64 -3.72
CA ALA A 18 19.00 6.22 -2.65
C ALA A 18 18.21 6.35 -1.34
N LEU A 19 16.91 6.65 -1.43
CA LEU A 19 16.03 6.70 -0.26
C LEU A 19 15.87 5.31 0.40
N PHE A 20 15.76 4.26 -0.41
CA PHE A 20 15.69 2.89 0.08
C PHE A 20 17.02 2.43 0.69
N GLU A 21 18.16 2.77 0.06
CA GLU A 21 19.49 2.51 0.61
C GLU A 21 19.69 3.22 1.97
N LEU A 22 19.17 4.44 2.13
CA LEU A 22 19.16 5.17 3.41
C LEU A 22 18.35 4.42 4.49
N LEU A 23 17.12 3.97 4.15
CA LEU A 23 16.30 3.16 5.06
C LEU A 23 17.03 1.90 5.51
N VAL A 24 17.62 1.18 4.57
CA VAL A 24 18.41 -0.03 4.82
C VAL A 24 19.56 0.26 5.78
N ASN A 25 20.31 1.34 5.55
CA ASN A 25 21.47 1.68 6.39
C ASN A 25 21.04 1.95 7.84
N CYS A 26 19.98 2.75 8.03
CA CYS A 26 19.45 3.01 9.37
C CYS A 26 18.93 1.75 10.06
N ALA A 27 18.20 0.89 9.34
CA ALA A 27 17.71 -0.37 9.90
C ALA A 27 18.86 -1.33 10.25
N THR A 28 19.94 -1.34 9.45
CA THR A 28 21.13 -2.16 9.67
C THR A 28 21.85 -1.76 10.96
N GLU A 29 21.93 -0.46 11.27
CA GLU A 29 22.50 0.03 12.55
C GLU A 29 21.73 -0.48 13.78
N GLU A 30 20.45 -0.86 13.60
CA GLU A 30 19.60 -1.44 14.64
C GLU A 30 19.58 -2.99 14.63
N GLY A 31 20.36 -3.61 13.73
CA GLY A 31 20.45 -5.06 13.58
C GLY A 31 19.49 -5.67 12.54
N PHE A 32 18.75 -4.85 11.79
CA PHE A 32 17.77 -5.28 10.79
C PHE A 32 18.23 -4.95 9.37
N GLY A 33 19.18 -5.73 8.86
CA GLY A 33 19.80 -5.51 7.54
C GLY A 33 18.97 -5.99 6.35
N GLU A 34 18.00 -6.88 6.58
CA GLU A 34 17.13 -7.43 5.55
C GLU A 34 15.83 -6.62 5.47
N VAL A 35 15.69 -5.81 4.43
CA VAL A 35 14.60 -4.83 4.32
C VAL A 35 13.87 -5.00 3.00
N ALA A 36 12.56 -4.86 3.02
CA ALA A 36 11.75 -4.78 1.81
C ALA A 36 10.69 -3.71 1.91
N TYR A 37 10.39 -3.10 0.77
CA TYR A 37 9.26 -2.23 0.57
C TYR A 37 8.42 -2.74 -0.61
N GLY A 38 7.16 -3.04 -0.31
CA GLY A 38 6.20 -3.56 -1.28
C GLY A 38 4.90 -2.77 -1.24
N ALA A 39 4.28 -2.61 -2.39
CA ALA A 39 2.99 -1.94 -2.51
C ALA A 39 1.94 -2.95 -2.99
N LEU A 40 0.95 -3.19 -2.15
CA LEU A 40 0.14 -4.40 -2.18
C LEU A 40 -1.07 -4.29 -3.11
N ASN A 41 -1.58 -3.08 -3.33
CA ASN A 41 -2.79 -2.84 -4.13
C ASN A 41 -2.63 -1.64 -5.07
N PHE A 42 -1.68 -1.70 -5.98
CA PHE A 42 -1.63 -0.75 -7.08
C PHE A 42 -2.72 -1.05 -8.12
N VAL A 43 -3.61 -0.09 -8.36
CA VAL A 43 -4.58 -0.12 -9.48
C VAL A 43 -3.85 -0.07 -10.83
N GLU A 44 -2.67 0.56 -10.87
CA GLU A 44 -1.68 0.46 -11.95
C GLU A 44 -0.30 0.27 -11.32
N PRO A 45 0.41 -0.84 -11.57
CA PRO A 45 1.71 -1.07 -10.95
C PRO A 45 2.72 -0.03 -11.45
N LEU A 46 3.34 0.70 -10.52
CA LEU A 46 4.59 1.41 -10.77
C LEU A 46 5.63 0.37 -11.21
N ARG A 47 5.97 0.37 -12.50
CA ARG A 47 7.01 -0.50 -13.05
C ARG A 47 8.35 0.18 -12.84
N LEU A 48 9.03 -0.14 -11.76
CA LEU A 48 10.47 0.09 -11.68
C LEU A 48 11.16 -1.01 -12.48
N ALA A 49 11.97 -0.65 -13.47
CA ALA A 49 12.59 -1.60 -14.41
C ALA A 49 13.43 -2.69 -13.71
N GLU A 50 13.85 -2.45 -12.48
CA GLU A 50 14.70 -3.34 -11.67
C GLU A 50 13.90 -4.26 -10.72
N TYR A 51 12.59 -4.07 -10.53
CA TYR A 51 11.81 -4.83 -9.53
C TYR A 51 10.48 -5.38 -10.08
N PRO A 52 10.18 -6.68 -9.86
CA PRO A 52 8.90 -7.26 -10.26
C PRO A 52 7.76 -6.79 -9.33
N PRO A 53 6.60 -6.38 -9.88
CA PRO A 53 5.41 -6.09 -9.06
C PRO A 53 5.00 -7.32 -8.24
N PRO A 54 4.48 -7.18 -7.00
CA PRO A 54 4.09 -5.94 -6.29
C PRO A 54 5.24 -5.26 -5.53
N THR A 55 6.47 -5.77 -5.63
CA THR A 55 7.59 -5.30 -4.79
C THR A 55 8.31 -4.15 -5.46
N VAL A 56 8.55 -3.08 -4.71
CA VAL A 56 9.13 -1.83 -5.23
C VAL A 56 10.63 -1.78 -4.96
N ALA A 57 11.09 -2.34 -3.83
CA ALA A 57 12.51 -2.49 -3.50
C ALA A 57 12.74 -3.60 -2.47
N VAL A 58 13.81 -4.38 -2.63
CA VAL A 58 14.22 -5.42 -1.67
C VAL A 58 15.72 -5.43 -1.47
N LYS A 59 16.13 -5.70 -0.24
CA LYS A 59 17.47 -6.15 0.15
C LYS A 59 17.27 -7.37 1.02
N TRP A 60 17.22 -8.53 0.37
CA TRP A 60 17.13 -9.86 0.97
C TRP A 60 18.25 -10.74 0.43
N PRO A 61 18.51 -11.92 1.03
CA PRO A 61 19.43 -12.88 0.46
C PRO A 61 19.04 -13.21 -1.00
N PRO A 62 19.97 -13.14 -1.97
CA PRO A 62 19.65 -13.31 -3.39
C PRO A 62 18.91 -14.61 -3.72
N ASP A 63 19.31 -15.71 -3.10
CA ASP A 63 18.71 -17.03 -3.27
C ASP A 63 17.26 -17.07 -2.78
N TRP A 64 16.93 -16.31 -1.74
CA TRP A 64 15.56 -16.16 -1.25
C TRP A 64 14.72 -15.34 -2.21
N CYS A 65 15.23 -14.20 -2.69
CA CYS A 65 14.57 -13.38 -3.69
C CYS A 65 14.16 -14.21 -4.92
N GLU A 66 15.12 -14.94 -5.51
CA GLU A 66 14.85 -15.77 -6.69
C GLU A 66 13.74 -16.79 -6.41
N ARG A 67 13.85 -17.51 -5.28
CA ARG A 67 12.87 -18.53 -4.88
C ARG A 67 11.49 -17.94 -4.66
N TYR A 68 11.39 -16.83 -3.94
CA TYR A 68 10.14 -16.16 -3.58
C TYR A 68 9.36 -15.75 -4.84
N PHE A 69 10.05 -15.15 -5.82
CA PHE A 69 9.42 -14.74 -7.08
C PHE A 69 9.13 -15.92 -8.00
N LYS A 70 10.05 -16.87 -8.15
CA LYS A 70 9.86 -18.08 -8.97
C LYS A 70 8.67 -18.91 -8.51
N ARG A 71 8.46 -19.03 -7.20
CA ARG A 71 7.33 -19.76 -6.60
C ARG A 71 6.09 -18.91 -6.38
N LYS A 72 6.09 -17.63 -6.79
CA LYS A 72 4.97 -16.68 -6.65
C LYS A 72 4.46 -16.56 -5.21
N TYR A 73 5.38 -16.55 -4.24
CA TYR A 73 5.02 -16.50 -2.81
C TYR A 73 4.22 -15.25 -2.44
N HIS A 74 4.37 -14.13 -3.14
CA HIS A 74 3.50 -12.94 -2.95
C HIS A 74 1.98 -13.23 -2.99
N THR A 75 1.55 -14.31 -3.64
CA THR A 75 0.12 -14.68 -3.70
C THR A 75 -0.40 -15.39 -2.44
N ILE A 76 0.51 -16.01 -1.68
CA ILE A 76 0.24 -16.82 -0.49
C ILE A 76 0.96 -16.33 0.76
N ASP A 77 1.81 -15.31 0.65
CA ASP A 77 2.55 -14.76 1.77
C ASP A 77 1.58 -14.18 2.82
N PRO A 78 1.58 -14.69 4.06
CA PRO A 78 0.69 -14.20 5.09
C PRO A 78 0.97 -12.75 5.48
N VAL A 79 2.22 -12.27 5.39
CA VAL A 79 2.55 -10.85 5.63
C VAL A 79 1.83 -9.98 4.61
N VAL A 80 1.90 -10.34 3.33
CA VAL A 80 1.20 -9.62 2.24
C VAL A 80 -0.32 -9.69 2.42
N ARG A 81 -0.87 -10.87 2.69
CA ARG A 81 -2.33 -11.07 2.80
C ARG A 81 -2.94 -10.37 4.00
N ARG A 82 -2.23 -10.28 5.13
CA ARG A 82 -2.77 -9.74 6.39
C ARG A 82 -2.48 -8.26 6.58
N THR A 83 -1.45 -7.70 5.95
CA THR A 83 -1.13 -6.27 6.07
C THR A 83 -2.33 -5.34 5.85
N PRO A 84 -3.19 -5.50 4.81
CA PRO A 84 -4.33 -4.61 4.60
C PRO A 84 -5.37 -4.63 5.75
N MET A 85 -5.34 -5.64 6.61
CA MET A 85 -6.24 -5.82 7.75
C MET A 85 -5.62 -5.33 9.07
N LEU A 86 -4.34 -4.94 9.07
CA LEU A 86 -3.59 -4.56 10.27
C LEU A 86 -3.24 -3.08 10.22
N SER A 87 -3.52 -2.35 11.31
CA SER A 87 -3.26 -0.91 11.41
C SER A 87 -2.02 -0.56 12.24
N ARG A 88 -1.31 -1.57 12.74
CA ARG A 88 -0.14 -1.42 13.61
C ARG A 88 1.01 -2.32 13.12
N PRO A 89 2.27 -1.96 13.43
CA PRO A 89 3.39 -2.86 13.22
C PRO A 89 3.13 -4.21 13.90
N PHE A 90 3.56 -5.29 13.27
CA PHE A 90 3.37 -6.65 13.77
C PHE A 90 4.61 -7.50 13.54
N LEU A 91 4.87 -8.42 14.46
CA LEU A 91 5.93 -9.41 14.34
C LEU A 91 5.43 -10.62 13.55
N TRP A 92 6.31 -11.25 12.77
CA TRP A 92 5.93 -12.43 11.97
C TRP A 92 5.61 -13.65 12.84
N ASP A 93 6.29 -13.80 13.98
CA ASP A 93 6.00 -14.86 14.94
C ASP A 93 4.62 -14.68 15.60
N GLN A 94 4.28 -13.44 15.95
CA GLN A 94 2.95 -13.10 16.44
C GLN A 94 1.89 -13.34 15.36
N LEU A 95 2.17 -13.02 14.11
CA LEU A 95 1.28 -13.32 12.98
C LEU A 95 1.03 -14.83 12.86
N ALA A 96 2.09 -15.64 12.93
CA ALA A 96 2.01 -17.09 12.81
C ALA A 96 1.27 -17.78 13.98
N ASN A 97 1.25 -17.14 15.14
CA ASN A 97 0.60 -17.65 16.36
C ASN A 97 -0.85 -17.16 16.50
N HIS A 98 -1.14 -15.91 16.13
CA HIS A 98 -2.48 -15.33 16.26
C HIS A 98 -3.43 -15.76 15.14
N TYR A 99 -2.90 -16.11 13.97
CA TYR A 99 -3.71 -16.56 12.83
C TYR A 99 -3.53 -18.05 12.58
N GLN A 100 -4.63 -18.73 12.28
CA GLN A 100 -4.59 -20.09 11.75
C GLN A 100 -4.11 -20.05 10.29
N LEU A 101 -2.80 -20.05 10.10
CA LEU A 101 -2.17 -20.05 8.79
C LEU A 101 -2.42 -21.38 8.06
N GLN A 102 -2.70 -21.29 6.76
CA GLN A 102 -2.74 -22.49 5.91
C GLN A 102 -1.33 -23.11 5.79
N PRO A 103 -1.21 -24.43 5.51
CA PRO A 103 0.10 -25.08 5.41
C PRO A 103 1.07 -24.40 4.44
N ASP A 104 0.57 -23.92 3.30
CA ASP A 104 1.38 -23.20 2.33
C ASP A 104 1.78 -21.78 2.80
N GLU A 105 0.93 -21.09 3.56
CA GLU A 105 1.25 -19.77 4.14
C GLU A 105 2.35 -19.92 5.21
N ARG A 106 2.26 -20.96 6.04
CA ARG A 106 3.27 -21.27 7.05
C ARG A 106 4.61 -21.67 6.41
N ARG A 107 4.59 -22.44 5.31
CA ARG A 107 5.80 -22.78 4.54
C ARG A 107 6.57 -21.53 4.09
N VAL A 108 5.89 -20.46 3.69
CA VAL A 108 6.57 -19.21 3.28
C VAL A 108 7.38 -18.64 4.43
N LEU A 109 6.82 -18.58 5.64
CA LEU A 109 7.52 -18.06 6.81
C LEU A 109 8.67 -18.98 7.25
N ASP A 110 8.46 -20.29 7.20
CA ASP A 110 9.48 -21.27 7.58
C ASP A 110 10.68 -21.22 6.61
N GLU A 111 10.43 -21.23 5.29
CA GLU A 111 11.51 -21.12 4.29
C GLU A 111 12.19 -19.74 4.34
N ALA A 112 11.47 -18.66 4.67
CA ALA A 112 12.05 -17.34 4.87
C ALA A 112 13.02 -17.33 6.07
N ARG A 113 12.61 -17.96 7.17
CA ARG A 113 13.43 -18.12 8.38
C ARG A 113 14.70 -18.92 8.09
N GLU A 114 14.59 -20.03 7.35
CA GLU A 114 15.75 -20.82 6.90
C GLU A 114 16.71 -20.01 6.02
N ALA A 115 16.19 -19.09 5.22
CA ALA A 115 16.99 -18.21 4.39
C ALA A 115 17.62 -17.03 5.14
N GLY A 116 17.39 -16.89 6.45
CA GLY A 116 17.97 -15.82 7.28
C GLY A 116 17.02 -14.66 7.59
N LEU A 117 15.76 -14.71 7.15
CA LEU A 117 14.73 -13.74 7.54
C LEU A 117 14.00 -14.25 8.78
N LYS A 118 14.69 -14.30 9.92
CA LYS A 118 14.16 -14.95 11.13
C LYS A 118 13.31 -14.00 11.97
N HIS A 119 13.94 -12.97 12.51
CA HIS A 119 13.33 -12.05 13.48
C HIS A 119 12.72 -10.86 12.74
N GLY A 120 11.57 -11.12 12.14
CA GLY A 120 10.93 -10.19 11.22
C GLY A 120 9.76 -9.41 11.81
N MET A 121 9.64 -8.17 11.38
CA MET A 121 8.46 -7.32 11.62
C MET A 121 8.05 -6.58 10.35
N SER A 122 6.78 -6.23 10.27
CA SER A 122 6.24 -5.47 9.15
C SER A 122 5.40 -4.30 9.65
N VAL A 123 5.48 -3.20 8.91
CA VAL A 123 4.78 -1.95 9.17
C VAL A 123 3.77 -1.72 8.03
N PRO A 124 2.47 -1.84 8.29
CA PRO A 124 1.42 -1.42 7.37
C PRO A 124 1.46 0.08 7.14
N LEU A 125 1.45 0.51 5.88
CA LEU A 125 1.52 1.91 5.47
C LEU A 125 0.36 2.22 4.54
N PHE A 126 -0.50 3.15 4.94
CA PHE A 126 -1.70 3.50 4.18
C PHE A 126 -1.51 4.86 3.52
N GLY A 127 -1.84 4.92 2.22
CA GLY A 127 -1.76 6.12 1.41
C GLY A 127 -3.13 6.56 0.87
N PRO A 128 -3.16 7.71 0.19
CA PRO A 128 -4.36 8.19 -0.49
C PRO A 128 -4.94 7.14 -1.45
N LEU A 129 -6.25 7.24 -1.70
CA LEU A 129 -6.96 6.37 -2.66
C LEU A 129 -6.96 4.89 -2.26
N GLY A 130 -6.88 4.60 -0.96
CA GLY A 130 -6.88 3.24 -0.42
C GLY A 130 -5.60 2.46 -0.72
N ARG A 131 -4.51 3.13 -1.09
CA ARG A 131 -3.20 2.50 -1.31
C ARG A 131 -2.69 1.89 0.00
N VAL A 132 -2.16 0.68 -0.10
CA VAL A 132 -1.57 -0.09 0.99
C VAL A 132 -0.17 -0.49 0.55
N SER A 133 0.80 -0.10 1.35
CA SER A 133 2.18 -0.54 1.26
C SER A 133 2.58 -1.23 2.55
N VAL A 134 3.70 -1.95 2.50
CA VAL A 134 4.34 -2.57 3.64
C VAL A 134 5.83 -2.30 3.58
N VAL A 135 6.42 -1.95 4.72
CA VAL A 135 7.86 -2.09 4.94
C VAL A 135 8.06 -3.29 5.86
N SER A 136 8.95 -4.18 5.47
CA SER A 136 9.33 -5.36 6.24
C SER A 136 10.80 -5.27 6.60
N PHE A 137 11.11 -5.52 7.88
CA PHE A 137 12.46 -5.58 8.42
C PHE A 137 12.67 -6.98 8.99
N ALA A 138 13.85 -7.56 8.77
CA ALA A 138 14.23 -8.81 9.41
C ALA A 138 15.72 -8.82 9.78
N SER A 139 16.03 -9.66 10.75
CA SER A 139 17.40 -9.96 11.14
C SER A 139 17.69 -11.46 11.05
N PRO A 140 18.90 -11.84 10.60
CA PRO A 140 19.40 -13.21 10.73
C PRO A 140 19.92 -13.54 12.12
N SER A 141 20.21 -12.53 12.95
CA SER A 141 20.83 -12.70 14.28
C SER A 141 19.76 -12.98 15.34
N ASP A 142 20.04 -13.96 16.20
CA ASP A 142 19.17 -14.32 17.33
C ASP A 142 19.34 -13.37 18.53
N ASP A 143 20.30 -12.45 18.47
CA ASP A 143 20.59 -11.47 19.54
C ASP A 143 19.70 -10.21 19.50
N VAL A 144 18.83 -10.09 18.49
CA VAL A 144 17.95 -8.92 18.32
C VAL A 144 16.49 -9.31 18.32
N ASP A 145 15.70 -8.64 19.16
CA ASP A 145 14.26 -8.75 19.15
C ASP A 145 13.64 -7.50 18.47
N PRO A 146 12.90 -7.64 17.35
CA PRO A 146 12.19 -6.53 16.73
C PRO A 146 11.21 -5.83 17.67
N GLN A 147 10.71 -6.51 18.70
CA GLN A 147 9.85 -5.92 19.73
C GLN A 147 10.55 -4.75 20.44
N ASP A 148 11.86 -4.85 20.69
CA ASP A 148 12.64 -3.81 21.38
C ASP A 148 12.91 -2.57 20.53
N ARG A 149 12.71 -2.67 19.21
CA ARG A 149 12.93 -1.58 18.23
C ARG A 149 11.67 -1.17 17.48
N ILE A 150 10.51 -1.77 17.81
CA ILE A 150 9.25 -1.61 17.07
C ILE A 150 8.85 -0.15 16.87
N GLY A 151 9.02 0.70 17.88
CA GLY A 151 8.67 2.13 17.79
C GLY A 151 9.60 2.92 16.87
N HIS A 152 10.88 2.55 16.82
CA HIS A 152 11.85 3.24 15.98
C HIS A 152 11.73 2.80 14.51
N LEU A 153 11.68 1.49 14.26
CA LEU A 153 11.45 0.91 12.93
C LEU A 153 10.12 1.35 12.31
N ASN A 154 9.05 1.47 13.10
CA ASN A 154 7.77 2.03 12.65
C ASN A 154 7.92 3.49 12.16
N ALA A 155 8.67 4.31 12.89
CA ALA A 155 8.88 5.69 12.49
C ALA A 155 9.77 5.80 11.24
N LEU A 156 10.83 5.00 11.14
CA LEU A 156 11.67 4.94 9.93
C LEU A 156 10.83 4.54 8.71
N ALA A 157 10.01 3.49 8.82
CA ALA A 157 9.11 3.06 7.75
C ALA A 157 8.11 4.17 7.35
N SER A 158 7.53 4.87 8.34
CA SER A 158 6.57 5.95 8.10
C SER A 158 7.21 7.17 7.42
N LEU A 159 8.41 7.56 7.87
CA LEU A 159 9.19 8.65 7.28
C LEU A 159 9.61 8.30 5.85
N PHE A 160 10.12 7.09 5.65
CA PHE A 160 10.45 6.56 4.33
C PHE A 160 9.25 6.59 3.39
N HIS A 161 8.07 6.11 3.84
CA HIS A 161 6.87 6.06 3.01
C HIS A 161 6.41 7.46 2.58
N THR A 162 6.51 8.43 3.49
CA THR A 162 6.17 9.82 3.22
C THR A 162 7.09 10.41 2.15
N ALA A 163 8.41 10.29 2.34
CA ALA A 163 9.40 10.76 1.37
C ALA A 163 9.29 10.03 0.02
N HIS A 164 9.03 8.72 0.04
CA HIS A 164 8.78 7.93 -1.17
C HIS A 164 7.58 8.48 -1.94
N GLY A 165 6.48 8.83 -1.27
CA GLY A 165 5.30 9.40 -1.90
C GLY A 165 5.53 10.80 -2.51
N GLU A 166 6.45 11.58 -1.95
CA GLU A 166 6.86 12.88 -2.49
C GLU A 166 7.71 12.73 -3.76
N ILE A 167 8.69 11.81 -3.76
CA ILE A 167 9.55 11.56 -4.92
C ILE A 167 8.78 10.83 -6.04
N ALA A 168 7.93 9.88 -5.69
CA ALA A 168 7.17 9.07 -6.66
C ALA A 168 5.93 9.80 -7.23
N ARG A 169 5.60 11.01 -6.75
CA ARG A 169 4.51 11.81 -7.31
C ARG A 169 4.88 12.19 -8.75
N PRO A 170 4.09 11.81 -9.77
CA PRO A 170 4.31 12.32 -11.12
C PRO A 170 4.25 13.86 -11.07
N CYS A 171 5.23 14.56 -11.66
CA CYS A 171 5.21 16.02 -11.82
C CYS A 171 3.97 16.55 -12.57
N SER A 172 3.18 15.66 -13.18
CA SER A 172 1.92 15.98 -13.83
C SER A 172 0.73 15.81 -12.89
N SER A 173 0.22 16.95 -12.43
CA SER A 173 -1.11 17.18 -11.87
C SER A 173 -2.26 16.89 -12.86
N ASP A 174 -2.07 15.95 -13.79
CA ASP A 174 -3.06 15.56 -14.81
C ASP A 174 -4.06 14.52 -14.26
N GLY A 175 -3.67 13.75 -13.24
CA GLY A 175 -4.56 12.80 -12.57
C GLY A 175 -5.61 13.47 -11.68
N GLU A 176 -5.24 14.56 -11.00
CA GLU A 176 -6.15 15.35 -10.16
C GLU A 176 -7.17 16.15 -11.01
N ARG A 177 -6.84 16.46 -12.26
CA ARG A 177 -7.72 17.23 -13.16
C ARG A 177 -8.67 16.37 -13.99
N LYS A 178 -8.46 15.06 -14.13
CA LYS A 178 -9.23 14.25 -15.10
C LYS A 178 -10.58 13.71 -14.64
N ALA A 179 -10.98 13.88 -13.38
CA ALA A 179 -12.31 13.44 -12.91
C ALA A 179 -12.94 14.34 -11.85
N ALA A 180 -12.84 15.67 -11.97
CA ALA A 180 -13.65 16.56 -11.14
C ALA A 180 -15.14 16.38 -11.49
N LEU A 181 -15.83 15.55 -10.71
CA LEU A 181 -17.28 15.46 -10.70
C LEU A 181 -17.84 16.80 -10.21
N SER A 182 -18.89 17.29 -10.84
CA SER A 182 -19.62 18.46 -10.32
C SER A 182 -20.31 18.10 -9.01
N GLN A 183 -20.63 19.09 -8.18
CA GLN A 183 -21.36 18.85 -6.92
C GLN A 183 -22.67 18.09 -7.13
N ARG A 184 -23.38 18.34 -8.25
CA ARG A 184 -24.62 17.61 -8.59
C ARG A 184 -24.36 16.17 -9.03
N GLU A 185 -23.26 15.92 -9.75
CA GLU A 185 -22.82 14.56 -10.08
C GLU A 185 -22.46 13.80 -8.81
N ILE A 186 -21.70 14.39 -7.88
CA ILE A 186 -21.34 13.81 -6.58
C ILE A 186 -22.60 13.50 -5.77
N ALA A 187 -23.53 14.46 -5.64
CA ALA A 187 -24.77 14.27 -4.89
C ALA A 187 -25.60 13.10 -5.44
N CYS A 188 -25.75 13.00 -6.76
CA CYS A 188 -26.44 11.86 -7.38
C CYS A 188 -25.69 10.55 -7.11
N MET A 189 -24.36 10.53 -7.26
CA MET A 189 -23.55 9.32 -7.08
C MET A 189 -23.51 8.82 -5.63
N ARG A 190 -23.57 9.71 -4.62
CA ARG A 190 -23.71 9.34 -3.20
C ARG A 190 -24.99 8.55 -2.95
N TRP A 191 -26.13 9.05 -3.45
CA TRP A 191 -27.39 8.32 -3.31
C TRP A 191 -27.44 7.03 -4.12
N VAL A 192 -26.74 6.95 -5.25
CA VAL A 192 -26.55 5.66 -5.95
C VAL A 192 -25.76 4.69 -5.10
N ALA A 193 -24.72 5.16 -4.39
CA ALA A 193 -23.93 4.33 -3.47
C ALA A 193 -24.79 3.79 -2.30
N ASP A 194 -25.75 4.59 -1.83
CA ASP A 194 -26.75 4.20 -0.83
C ASP A 194 -27.91 3.35 -1.40
N GLY A 195 -27.82 2.93 -2.66
CA GLY A 195 -28.78 2.03 -3.30
C GLY A 195 -30.07 2.69 -3.80
N LYS A 196 -30.15 4.02 -3.87
CA LYS A 196 -31.34 4.73 -4.34
C LYS A 196 -31.53 4.63 -5.86
N SER A 197 -32.78 4.48 -6.26
CA SER A 197 -33.21 4.57 -7.66
C SER A 197 -33.18 6.02 -8.16
N SER A 198 -33.09 6.23 -9.50
CA SER A 198 -33.09 7.59 -10.05
C SER A 198 -34.34 8.40 -9.71
N TRP A 199 -35.47 7.73 -9.47
CA TRP A 199 -36.70 8.37 -9.02
C TRP A 199 -36.58 8.87 -7.58
N GLU A 200 -36.15 8.01 -6.64
CA GLU A 200 -35.93 8.40 -5.24
C GLU A 200 -34.91 9.53 -5.12
N ILE A 201 -33.83 9.47 -5.91
CA ILE A 201 -32.81 10.54 -5.95
C ILE A 201 -33.44 11.86 -6.40
N GLY A 202 -34.33 11.82 -7.39
CA GLY A 202 -35.04 13.01 -7.88
C GLY A 202 -35.93 13.63 -6.82
N VAL A 203 -36.62 12.79 -6.04
CA VAL A 203 -37.41 13.23 -4.87
C VAL A 203 -36.51 13.85 -3.81
N ILE A 204 -35.39 13.21 -3.46
CA ILE A 204 -34.47 13.67 -2.40
C ILE A 204 -33.76 14.98 -2.78
N LEU A 205 -33.35 15.12 -4.04
CA LEU A 205 -32.59 16.28 -4.51
C LEU A 205 -33.46 17.38 -5.15
N GLU A 206 -34.79 17.20 -5.13
CA GLU A 206 -35.79 18.10 -5.73
C GLU A 206 -35.50 18.42 -7.20
N ILE A 207 -35.16 17.40 -7.99
CA ILE A 207 -34.89 17.50 -9.43
C ILE A 207 -35.59 16.37 -10.20
N SER A 208 -35.79 16.57 -11.50
CA SER A 208 -36.44 15.56 -12.33
C SER A 208 -35.60 14.28 -12.44
N LEU A 209 -36.27 13.13 -12.62
CA LEU A 209 -35.62 11.84 -12.91
C LEU A 209 -34.68 11.93 -14.12
N ASN A 210 -35.05 12.72 -15.14
CA ASN A 210 -34.23 12.95 -16.33
C ASN A 210 -32.95 13.72 -15.99
N THR A 211 -33.03 14.72 -15.10
CA THR A 211 -31.88 15.48 -14.61
C THR A 211 -30.94 14.59 -13.79
N VAL A 212 -31.47 13.71 -12.94
CA VAL A 212 -30.67 12.70 -12.22
C VAL A 212 -29.93 11.79 -13.20
N ASN A 213 -30.64 11.23 -14.19
CA ASN A 213 -30.04 10.35 -15.18
C ASN A 213 -28.97 11.06 -16.02
N PHE A 214 -29.16 12.35 -16.32
CA PHE A 214 -28.16 13.17 -16.99
C PHE A 214 -26.87 13.30 -16.16
N HIS A 215 -26.98 13.65 -14.87
CA HIS A 215 -25.82 13.76 -13.99
C HIS A 215 -25.09 12.41 -13.83
N ILE A 216 -25.83 11.30 -13.65
CA ILE A 216 -25.22 9.97 -13.49
C ILE A 216 -24.50 9.54 -14.78
N LYS A 217 -25.08 9.79 -15.97
CA LYS A 217 -24.41 9.51 -17.25
C LYS A 217 -23.13 10.34 -17.43
N ASN A 218 -23.15 11.61 -17.05
CA ASN A 218 -21.96 12.46 -17.11
C ASN A 218 -20.88 11.98 -16.14
N ALA A 219 -21.25 11.60 -14.92
CA ALA A 219 -20.33 11.02 -13.95
C ALA A 219 -19.70 9.73 -14.48
N MET A 220 -20.51 8.80 -15.00
CA MET A 220 -20.03 7.56 -15.63
C MET A 220 -19.03 7.83 -16.75
N ARG A 221 -19.33 8.77 -17.66
CA ARG A 221 -18.43 9.16 -18.75
C ARG A 221 -17.11 9.74 -18.23
N LYS A 222 -17.16 10.64 -17.24
CA LYS A 222 -15.96 11.24 -16.63
C LYS A 222 -15.09 10.20 -15.93
N LEU A 223 -15.70 9.18 -15.34
CA LEU A 223 -15.02 8.10 -14.61
C LEU A 223 -14.62 6.91 -15.51
N GLY A 224 -14.95 6.93 -16.80
CA GLY A 224 -14.71 5.80 -17.70
C GLY A 224 -15.48 4.52 -17.32
N ALA A 225 -16.62 4.67 -16.64
CA ALA A 225 -17.42 3.55 -16.15
C ALA A 225 -18.49 3.11 -17.16
N ILE A 226 -18.67 1.79 -17.32
CA ILE A 226 -19.69 1.20 -18.20
C ILE A 226 -21.06 1.09 -17.53
N ASN A 227 -21.12 1.12 -16.20
CA ASN A 227 -22.38 1.13 -15.44
C ASN A 227 -22.25 1.95 -14.15
N ARG A 228 -23.39 2.29 -13.54
CA ARG A 228 -23.43 3.17 -12.36
C ARG A 228 -22.79 2.57 -11.11
N ILE A 229 -22.81 1.25 -10.94
CA ILE A 229 -22.18 0.59 -9.78
C ILE A 229 -20.66 0.63 -9.92
N GLN A 230 -20.15 0.37 -11.12
CA GLN A 230 -18.73 0.56 -11.43
C GLN A 230 -18.33 2.02 -11.26
N ALA A 231 -19.17 2.98 -11.67
CA ALA A 231 -18.92 4.40 -11.45
C ALA A 231 -18.82 4.75 -9.96
N VAL A 232 -19.69 4.20 -9.10
CA VAL A 232 -19.57 4.35 -7.64
C VAL A 232 -18.25 3.76 -7.16
N ALA A 233 -17.90 2.54 -7.56
CA ALA A 233 -16.66 1.89 -7.14
C ALA A 233 -15.41 2.69 -7.57
N ILE A 234 -15.38 3.23 -8.79
CA ILE A 234 -14.29 4.07 -9.27
C ILE A 234 -14.27 5.40 -8.50
N ALA A 235 -15.42 6.04 -8.29
CA ALA A 235 -15.50 7.30 -7.56
C ALA A 235 -15.04 7.17 -6.10
N ILE A 236 -15.40 6.08 -5.40
CA ILE A 236 -14.89 5.78 -4.04
C ILE A 236 -13.36 5.59 -4.09
N ARG A 237 -12.85 4.80 -5.04
CA ARG A 237 -11.40 4.56 -5.18
C ARG A 237 -10.61 5.83 -5.47
N LEU A 238 -11.21 6.78 -6.19
CA LEU A 238 -10.61 8.08 -6.50
C LEU A 238 -10.89 9.14 -5.41
N ASN A 239 -11.55 8.78 -4.31
CA ASN A 239 -11.98 9.71 -3.26
C ASN A 239 -12.79 10.91 -3.82
N ALA A 240 -13.66 10.62 -4.79
CA ALA A 240 -14.49 11.59 -5.50
C ALA A 240 -15.96 11.59 -5.01
N LEU A 241 -16.27 10.87 -3.93
CA LEU A 241 -17.57 10.88 -3.24
C LEU A 241 -17.44 11.36 -1.81
#